data_AF-A0A2V7R4I7-F1
#
_entry.id   AF-A0A2V7R4I7-F1
#
_cell.length_a   1.000
_cell.length_b   1.000
_cell.length_c   1.000
_cell.angle_alpha   90.00
_cell.angle_beta   90.00
_cell.angle_gamma   90.00
#
_symmetry.space_group_name_H-M   'P 1'
#
loop_
_entity.id
_entity.type
_entity.pdbx_description
1 polymer ?
#
loop_
_entity_poly.entity_id
_entity_poly.type
_entity_poly.pdbx_seq_one_letter_code
_entity_poly.pdbx_strand_id
1 'polypeptide(L)' 'MSELLAIGSNAPAFTAPASDGKTYRLADVLKGAHVALVFYPGNNTPG' A
#
# COMPACT_ATOMS: atom_id res chain seq x y z
N MET A 1 -19.25 0.75 -4.14
CA MET A 1 -18.17 1.43 -3.39
C MET A 1 -17.65 0.43 -2.37
N SER A 2 -16.34 0.20 -2.30
CA SER A 2 -15.75 -0.62 -1.23
C SER A 2 -15.86 0.12 0.11
N GLU A 3 -16.04 -0.62 1.19
CA GLU A 3 -16.00 -0.05 2.54
C GLU A 3 -14.59 0.42 2.89
N LEU A 4 -14.50 1.49 3.68
CA LEU A 4 -13.24 1.99 4.22
C LEU A 4 -12.74 1.05 5.32
N LEU A 5 -11.42 0.93 5.45
CA LEU A 5 -10.81 0.15 6.53
C LEU A 5 -11.16 0.79 7.88
N ALA A 6 -11.62 -0.02 8.83
CA ALA A 6 -11.91 0.42 10.18
C ALA A 6 -10.62 0.82 10.91
N ILE A 7 -10.63 1.96 11.60
CA ILE A 7 -9.50 2.41 12.41
C ILE A 7 -9.20 1.37 13.50
N GLY A 8 -7.93 1.04 13.70
CA GLY A 8 -7.48 0.04 14.67
C GLY A 8 -7.61 -1.41 14.20
N SER A 9 -8.21 -1.66 13.03
CA SER A 9 -8.18 -3.00 12.43
C SER A 9 -6.80 -3.32 11.83
N ASN A 10 -6.48 -4.61 11.74
CA ASN A 10 -5.27 -5.05 11.06
C ASN A 10 -5.34 -4.67 9.58
N ALA A 11 -4.27 -4.06 9.06
CA ALA A 11 -4.17 -3.75 7.65
C ALA A 11 -4.26 -5.04 6.81
N PRO A 12 -5.03 -5.06 5.70
CA PRO A 12 -5.11 -6.23 4.83
C PRO A 12 -3.76 -6.61 4.25
N ALA A 13 -3.48 -7.91 4.16
CA ALA A 13 -2.30 -8.40 3.48
C ALA A 13 -2.38 -8.06 1.98
N PHE A 14 -1.31 -7.50 1.42
CA PHE A 14 -1.17 -7.35 -0.03
C PHE A 14 0.27 -7.59 -0.47
N THR A 15 0.40 -7.90 -1.75
CA THR A 15 1.67 -8.02 -2.47
C THR A 15 1.57 -7.18 -3.74
N ALA A 16 2.56 -6.32 -4.00
CA ALA A 16 2.54 -5.45 -5.17
C ALA A 16 3.94 -5.35 -5.82
N PRO A 17 4.02 -5.33 -7.16
CA PRO A 17 5.24 -4.94 -7.85
C PRO A 17 5.48 -3.44 -7.66
N ALA A 18 6.74 -3.04 -7.56
CA ALA A 18 7.17 -1.65 -7.47
C ALA A 18 8.02 -1.25 -8.67
N SER A 19 8.23 0.06 -8.82
CA SER A 19 8.98 0.64 -9.94
C SER A 19 10.47 0.31 -9.93
N ASP A 20 11.00 -0.21 -8.82
CA ASP A 20 12.38 -0.71 -8.70
C ASP A 20 12.54 -2.15 -9.21
N GLY A 21 11.49 -2.73 -9.80
CA GLY A 21 11.49 -4.10 -10.31
C GLY A 21 11.32 -5.17 -9.24
N LYS A 22 11.19 -4.79 -7.96
CA LYS A 22 10.94 -5.73 -6.86
C LYS A 22 9.44 -5.90 -6.63
N THR A 23 9.12 -6.96 -5.90
CA THR A 23 7.78 -7.19 -5.36
C THR A 23 7.83 -7.08 -3.85
N TYR A 24 6.96 -6.24 -3.30
CA TYR A 24 6.87 -5.99 -1.85
C TYR A 24 5.63 -6.66 -1.28
N ARG A 25 5.78 -7.27 -0.11
CA ARG A 25 4.66 -7.73 0.74
C ARG A 25 4.53 -6.77 1.91
N LEU A 26 3.31 -6.30 2.20
CA LEU A 26 3.09 -5.37 3.32
C LEU A 26 3.69 -5.88 4.64
N ALA A 27 3.53 -7.16 4.91
CA ALA A 27 4.04 -7.81 6.13
C ALA A 27 5.57 -7.72 6.28
N ASP A 28 6.32 -7.65 5.18
CA ASP A 28 7.78 -7.53 5.24
C ASP A 28 8.20 -6.08 5.52
N VAL A 29 7.48 -5.10 4.98
CA VAL A 29 7.76 -3.67 5.21
C VAL A 29 7.44 -3.25 6.65
N LEU A 30 6.34 -3.77 7.20
CA LEU A 30 5.88 -3.48 8.57
C LEU A 30 6.83 -3.99 9.66
N LYS A 31 7.74 -4.92 9.36
CA LYS A 31 8.75 -5.40 10.32
C LYS A 31 9.81 -4.34 10.62
N GLY A 32 10.06 -3.41 9.69
CA GLY A 32 11.14 -2.44 9.79
C GLY A 32 10.70 -1.05 10.29
N ALA A 33 9.45 -0.65 10.02
CA ALA A 33 8.97 0.68 10.35
C ALA A 33 7.43 0.77 10.32
N HIS A 34 6.90 1.88 10.85
CA HIS A 34 5.55 2.32 10.54
C HIS A 34 5.45 2.74 9.06
N VAL A 35 4.35 2.37 8.40
CA VAL A 35 4.15 2.57 6.97
C VAL A 35 2.92 3.43 6.74
N ALA A 36 3.06 4.46 5.91
CA ALA A 36 1.95 5.20 5.33
C ALA A 36 1.83 4.83 3.84
N LEU A 37 0.66 4.33 3.43
CA LEU A 37 0.39 3.94 2.04
C LEU A 37 -0.55 4.96 1.41
N VAL A 38 -0.14 5.51 0.26
CA VAL A 38 -0.88 6.55 -0.46
C VAL A 38 -1.23 6.04 -1.85
N PHE A 39 -2.52 6.08 -2.20
CA PHE A 39 -3.00 5.77 -3.54
C PHE A 39 -3.26 7.09 -4.29
N TYR A 40 -2.86 7.14 -5.56
CA TYR A 40 -3.04 8.30 -6.43
C TYR A 40 -3.47 7.83 -7.83
N PRO A 41 -4.10 8.68 -8.66
CA PRO A 41 -4.71 8.27 -9.93
C PRO A 41 -3.76 7.55 -10.89
N GLY A 42 -2.50 7.96 -10.91
CA GLY A 42 -1.45 7.32 -11.69
C GLY A 42 -0.32 8.28 -12.03
N ASN A 43 0.73 7.75 -12.64
CA ASN A 43 1.82 8.58 -13.17
C ASN A 43 1.35 9.36 -14.40
N ASN A 44 1.90 10.56 -14.60
CA ASN A 44 1.67 11.39 -15.79
C ASN A 44 0.20 11.73 -16.07
N THR A 45 -0.64 11.79 -15.04
CA THR A 45 -2.04 12.25 -15.18
C THR A 45 -2.13 13.76 -14.89
N PRO A 46 -2.91 14.54 -15.66
CA PRO A 46 -3.11 15.98 -15.39
C PRO A 46 -3.72 16.27 -14.01
N GLY A 47 -4.37 15.27 -13.40
CA GLY A 47 -5.32 15.42 -12.30
C GLY A 47 -6.74 15.28 -12.84
#